data_AF-A0A4R2HG25-F1
#
_entry.id   AF-A0A4R2HG25-F1
#
_cell.length_a   1.000
_cell.length_b   1.000
_cell.length_c   1.000
_cell.angle_alpha   90.00
_cell.angle_beta   90.00
_cell.angle_gamma   90.00
#
_symmetry.space_group_name_H-M   'P 1'
#
loop_
_entity.id
_entity.type
_entity.pdbx_description
1 polymer ?
#
loop_
_entity_poly.entity_id
_entity_poly.type
_entity_poly.pdbx_seq_one_letter_code
_entity_poly.pdbx_strand_id
1 'polypeptide(L)'
;MSDWRVNKPRPTELLKTPAPIEVMALIPDHPPKFFIYKGIRHLISKADGPERIKREWWLDQGEHRDYYQVEDEAGGRYWLFRSWHYGGEQKYQWFIHGFFA
;
A
#
# COMPACT_ATOMS: atom_id res chain seq x y z
N MET A 1 1.18 -19.93 -18.39
CA MET A 1 1.88 -18.79 -17.76
C MET A 1 0.90 -17.62 -17.75
N SER A 2 0.78 -16.92 -16.61
CA SER A 2 -0.14 -15.80 -16.32
C SER A 2 -1.50 -16.17 -15.72
N ASP A 3 -1.52 -16.70 -14.50
CA ASP A 3 -2.73 -16.85 -13.66
C ASP A 3 -2.79 -15.81 -12.52
N TRP A 4 -2.30 -14.59 -12.75
CA TRP A 4 -2.13 -13.62 -11.66
C TRP A 4 -3.39 -12.80 -11.34
N ARG A 5 -4.55 -13.11 -11.95
CA ARG A 5 -5.70 -12.17 -12.00
C ARG A 5 -7.03 -12.58 -11.35
N VAL A 6 -7.15 -13.72 -10.65
CA VAL A 6 -8.49 -14.20 -10.24
C VAL A 6 -8.80 -14.15 -8.74
N ASN A 7 -7.82 -13.93 -7.87
CA ASN A 7 -8.12 -13.73 -6.45
C ASN A 7 -7.36 -12.50 -5.98
N LYS A 8 -8.06 -11.39 -5.72
CA LYS A 8 -7.54 -10.35 -4.82
C LYS A 8 -7.61 -10.96 -3.43
N PRO A 9 -6.55 -11.61 -2.92
CA PRO A 9 -6.63 -12.23 -1.62
C PRO A 9 -6.81 -11.06 -0.64
N ARG A 10 -7.64 -11.23 0.38
CA ARG A 10 -7.49 -10.36 1.55
C ARG A 10 -6.25 -10.83 2.28
N PRO A 11 -5.41 -9.94 2.83
CA PRO A 11 -4.24 -10.38 3.58
C PRO A 11 -4.66 -11.33 4.69
N THR A 12 -3.90 -12.41 4.84
CA THR A 12 -4.12 -13.44 5.85
C THR A 12 -3.97 -12.86 7.25
N GLU A 13 -3.08 -11.87 7.39
CA GLU A 13 -2.85 -11.13 8.62
C GLU A 13 -3.07 -9.64 8.41
N LEU A 14 -4.12 -9.11 9.04
CA LEU A 14 -4.43 -7.68 9.04
C LEU A 14 -4.00 -7.03 10.35
N LEU A 15 -3.25 -5.95 10.27
CA LEU A 15 -2.92 -5.14 11.43
C LEU A 15 -4.18 -4.39 11.89
N LYS A 16 -4.50 -4.48 13.18
CA LYS A 16 -5.61 -3.72 13.79
C LYS A 16 -5.46 -2.21 13.59
N THR A 17 -4.22 -1.75 13.58
CA THR A 17 -3.85 -0.37 13.30
C THR A 17 -2.79 -0.37 12.20
N PRO A 18 -3.03 0.30 11.06
CA PRO A 18 -2.02 0.47 10.02
C PRO A 18 -0.73 1.07 10.59
N ALA A 19 0.41 0.48 10.27
CA ALA A 19 1.70 0.99 10.71
C ALA A 19 2.29 1.93 9.64
N PRO A 20 2.76 3.13 10.01
CA PRO A 20 3.42 4.01 9.04
C PRO A 20 4.73 3.37 8.55
N ILE A 21 5.01 3.53 7.27
CA ILE A 21 6.25 3.06 6.64
C ILE A 21 6.92 4.22 5.92
N GLU A 22 8.24 4.21 5.93
CA GLU A 22 9.01 5.10 5.07
C GLU A 22 9.13 4.45 3.70
N VAL A 23 8.98 5.25 2.64
CA VAL A 23 9.06 4.73 1.28
C VAL A 23 9.97 5.61 0.44
N MET A 24 10.62 5.01 -0.55
CA MET A 24 11.24 5.76 -1.62
C MET A 24 10.42 5.58 -2.89
N ALA A 25 9.46 6.48 -3.10
CA ALA A 25 8.68 6.57 -4.33
C ALA A 25 9.34 7.57 -5.27
N LEU A 26 9.69 7.12 -6.48
CA LEU A 26 10.22 7.99 -7.53
C LEU A 26 9.12 8.84 -8.18
N ILE A 27 7.87 8.37 -8.12
CA ILE A 27 6.71 9.01 -8.75
C ILE A 27 5.53 8.86 -7.79
N PRO A 28 4.75 9.92 -7.51
CA PRO A 28 3.67 9.87 -6.52
C PRO A 28 2.67 8.73 -6.78
N ASP A 29 2.19 8.54 -8.01
CA ASP A 29 1.15 7.55 -8.35
C ASP A 29 1.63 6.10 -8.50
N HIS A 30 2.95 5.87 -8.40
CA HIS A 30 3.52 4.54 -8.57
C HIS A 30 3.83 3.90 -7.20
N PRO A 31 3.82 2.54 -7.13
CA PRO A 31 4.33 1.85 -5.97
C PRO A 31 5.80 2.23 -5.73
N PRO A 32 6.23 2.28 -4.46
CA PRO A 32 7.59 2.67 -4.13
C PRO A 32 8.61 1.63 -4.59
N LYS A 33 9.86 2.04 -4.76
CA LYS A 33 10.95 1.12 -5.13
C LYS A 33 11.36 0.23 -3.94
N PHE A 34 11.28 0.79 -2.75
CA PHE A 34 11.43 0.06 -1.49
C PHE A 34 10.67 0.78 -0.39
N PHE A 35 10.42 0.05 0.68
CA PHE A 35 9.91 0.60 1.92
C PHE A 35 10.75 0.14 3.12
N ILE A 36 10.68 0.89 4.20
CA ILE A 36 11.32 0.56 5.48
C ILE A 36 10.20 0.28 6.48
N TYR A 37 10.21 -0.92 7.04
CA TYR A 37 9.28 -1.34 8.08
C TYR A 37 10.08 -1.87 9.27
N LYS A 38 9.84 -1.31 10.46
CA LYS A 38 10.57 -1.66 11.70
C LYS A 38 12.11 -1.63 11.54
N GLY A 39 12.62 -0.68 10.75
CA GLY A 39 14.06 -0.54 10.47
C GLY A 39 14.63 -1.52 9.43
N ILE A 40 13.80 -2.41 8.88
CA ILE A 40 14.20 -3.35 7.83
C ILE A 40 13.79 -2.78 6.47
N ARG A 41 14.73 -2.78 5.53
CA ARG A 41 14.50 -2.33 4.15
C ARG A 41 13.99 -3.49 3.29
N HIS A 42 12.83 -3.31 2.69
CA HIS A 42 12.19 -4.26 1.78
C HIS A 42 12.23 -3.72 0.35
N LEU A 43 13.03 -4.34 -0.51
CA LEU A 43 13.13 -4.00 -1.94
C LEU A 43 11.96 -4.62 -2.69
N ILE A 44 11.14 -3.79 -3.34
CA ILE A 44 9.94 -4.27 -4.02
C ILE A 44 10.35 -4.85 -5.38
N SER A 45 10.06 -6.14 -5.57
CA SER A 45 10.26 -6.85 -6.84
C SER A 45 9.02 -6.82 -7.72
N LYS A 46 7.82 -6.88 -7.12
CA LYS A 46 6.54 -6.79 -7.83
C LYS A 46 5.56 -5.92 -7.06
N ALA A 47 4.70 -5.22 -7.77
CA ALA A 47 3.62 -4.44 -7.18
C ALA A 47 2.38 -4.49 -8.06
N ASP A 48 1.22 -4.63 -7.42
CA ASP A 48 -0.11 -4.56 -8.03
C ASP A 48 -0.95 -3.46 -7.38
N GLY A 49 -1.76 -2.78 -8.18
CA GLY A 49 -2.55 -1.61 -7.79
C GLY A 49 -2.39 -0.43 -8.76
N PRO A 50 -2.94 0.75 -8.43
CA PRO A 50 -3.70 1.03 -7.20
C PRO A 50 -5.11 0.46 -7.25
N GLU A 51 -5.48 -0.28 -6.20
CA GLU A 51 -6.89 -0.49 -5.88
C GLU A 51 -7.42 0.76 -5.17
N ARG A 52 -8.16 1.59 -5.91
CA ARG A 52 -8.82 2.79 -5.40
C ARG A 52 -10.10 2.41 -4.68
N ILE A 53 -10.02 2.24 -3.36
CA ILE A 53 -11.21 2.08 -2.52
C ILE A 53 -11.73 3.47 -2.19
N LYS A 54 -12.66 3.97 -3.01
CA LYS A 54 -13.42 5.17 -2.70
C LYS A 54 -14.55 4.78 -1.74
N ARG A 55 -14.53 5.29 -0.50
CA ARG A 55 -15.74 5.33 0.32
C ARG A 55 -16.79 6.18 -0.40
N GLU A 56 -18.05 5.82 -0.22
CA GLU A 56 -19.17 6.38 -0.96
C GLU A 56 -19.18 7.92 -0.90
N TRP A 57 -19.36 8.55 -2.06
CA TRP A 57 -19.07 9.95 -2.37
C TRP A 57 -19.96 10.98 -1.65
N TRP A 58 -20.88 10.52 -0.80
CA TRP A 58 -21.79 11.35 0.00
C TRP A 58 -21.33 11.55 1.46
N LEU A 59 -20.27 10.89 1.94
CA LEU A 59 -19.91 10.90 3.36
C LEU A 59 -18.53 11.45 3.74
N ASP A 60 -17.58 11.62 2.81
CA ASP A 60 -16.19 11.82 3.20
C ASP A 60 -15.48 12.95 2.44
N GLN A 61 -15.20 14.04 3.15
CA GLN A 61 -14.24 15.10 2.78
C GLN A 61 -12.81 14.76 3.26
N GLY A 62 -12.51 13.52 3.65
CA GLY A 62 -11.42 13.25 4.60
C GLY A 62 -10.19 12.54 4.06
N GLU A 63 -10.33 11.35 3.47
CA GLU A 63 -9.16 10.50 3.22
C GLU A 63 -9.32 9.58 2.01
N HIS A 64 -8.52 9.82 0.99
CA HIS A 64 -8.43 8.88 -0.12
C HIS A 64 -7.30 7.87 0.13
N ARG A 65 -7.62 6.59 -0.03
CA ARG A 65 -6.69 5.48 0.19
C ARG A 65 -6.50 4.68 -1.08
N ASP A 66 -5.27 4.64 -1.58
CA ASP A 66 -4.87 3.77 -2.68
C ASP A 66 -4.16 2.55 -2.09
N TYR A 67 -4.75 1.37 -2.27
CA TYR A 67 -4.16 0.11 -1.80
C TYR A 67 -3.27 -0.52 -2.87
N TYR A 68 -2.15 -1.08 -2.43
CA TYR A 68 -1.17 -1.76 -3.25
C TYR A 68 -0.80 -3.09 -2.60
N GLN A 69 -0.71 -4.14 -3.42
CA GLN A 69 -0.11 -5.42 -3.00
C GLN A 69 1.31 -5.45 -3.54
N VAL A 70 2.29 -5.59 -2.67
CA VAL A 70 3.71 -5.62 -3.09
C VAL A 70 4.37 -6.91 -2.64
N GLU A 71 5.27 -7.43 -3.47
CA GLU A 71 6.14 -8.55 -3.18
C GLU A 71 7.58 -8.01 -3.14
N ASP A 72 8.31 -8.32 -2.07
CA ASP A 72 9.73 -7.98 -1.96
C ASP A 72 10.63 -9.03 -2.62
N GLU A 73 11.91 -8.73 -2.75
CA GLU A 73 12.90 -9.66 -3.32
C GLU A 73 13.12 -10.92 -2.47
N ALA A 74 12.74 -10.91 -1.19
CA ALA A 74 12.77 -12.08 -0.32
C ALA A 74 11.52 -12.97 -0.49
N GLY A 75 10.57 -12.58 -1.35
CA GLY A 75 9.30 -13.27 -1.57
C GLY A 75 8.21 -12.92 -0.55
N GLY A 76 8.47 -11.99 0.37
CA GLY A 76 7.51 -11.47 1.33
C GLY A 76 6.45 -10.62 0.63
N ARG A 77 5.18 -10.81 1.00
CA ARG A 77 4.05 -10.10 0.39
C ARG A 77 3.34 -9.21 1.40
N TYR A 78 3.09 -7.97 1.00
CA TYR A 78 2.62 -6.91 1.88
C TYR A 78 1.44 -6.15 1.27
N TRP A 79 0.51 -5.75 2.14
CA TRP A 79 -0.59 -4.89 1.76
C TRP A 79 -0.32 -3.48 2.24
N LEU A 80 0.06 -2.62 1.30
CA LEU A 80 0.40 -1.22 1.56
C LEU A 80 -0.77 -0.33 1.15
N PHE A 81 -0.89 0.84 1.76
CA PHE A 81 -1.72 1.89 1.19
C PHE A 81 -1.08 3.26 1.36
N ARG A 82 -1.42 4.13 0.41
CA ARG A 82 -1.12 5.55 0.43
C ARG A 82 -2.37 6.30 0.85
N SER A 83 -2.28 7.12 1.89
CA SER A 83 -3.34 8.05 2.28
C SER A 83 -2.95 9.49 1.97
N TRP A 84 -3.91 10.30 1.52
CA TRP A 84 -3.74 11.76 1.44
C TRP A 84 -4.96 12.49 2.03
N HIS A 85 -4.69 13.64 2.65
CA HIS A 85 -5.71 14.54 3.18
C HIS A 85 -5.90 15.75 2.27
N TYR A 86 -7.14 16.20 2.08
CA TYR A 86 -7.43 17.51 1.50
C TYR A 86 -7.24 18.59 2.58
N GLY A 87 -6.29 19.53 2.38
CA GLY A 87 -6.20 20.74 3.21
C GLY A 87 -4.84 21.09 3.83
N GLY A 88 -3.77 20.34 3.57
CA GLY A 88 -2.41 20.68 3.97
C GLY A 88 -1.41 20.38 2.85
N GLU A 89 -0.24 21.03 2.86
CA GLU A 89 0.86 20.78 1.90
C GLU A 89 1.00 19.28 1.62
N GLN A 90 0.81 18.88 0.36
CA GLN A 90 0.60 17.51 -0.13
C GLN A 90 1.62 16.48 0.37
N LYS A 91 1.48 16.02 1.62
CA LYS A 91 2.29 14.93 2.19
C LYS A 91 1.49 13.64 2.09
N TYR A 92 1.75 12.89 1.02
CA TYR A 92 1.29 11.50 0.92
C TYR A 92 1.99 10.69 2.00
N GLN A 93 1.24 9.99 2.84
CA GLN A 93 1.79 9.08 3.84
C GLN A 93 1.48 7.63 3.47
N TRP A 94 2.50 6.79 3.63
CA TRP A 94 2.41 5.36 3.34
C TRP A 94 2.29 4.55 4.62
N PHE A 95 1.47 3.51 4.54
CA PHE A 95 1.20 2.61 5.64
C PHE A 95 1.21 1.18 5.15
N ILE A 96 1.58 0.26 6.05
CA ILE A 96 1.33 -1.16 5.90
C ILE A 96 0.08 -1.53 6.69
N HIS A 97 -0.83 -2.23 6.03
CA HIS A 97 -2.09 -2.70 6.62
C HIS A 97 -2.09 -4.20 6.92
N GLY A 98 -1.29 -4.98 6.21
CA GLY A 98 -1.26 -6.42 6.42
C GLY A 98 -0.18 -7.15 5.63
N PHE A 99 -0.13 -8.45 5.86
CA PHE A 99 0.84 -9.38 5.26
C PHE A 99 0.07 -10.53 4.61
N PHE A 100 0.59 -11.02 3.48
CA PHE A 100 0.10 -12.23 2.84
C PHE A 100 1.07 -13.36 3.17
N ALA A 101 0.53 -14.47 3.70
CA ALA A 101 1.29 -15.68 4.04
C ALA A 101 1.75 -16.44 2.78
#